data_AF-A0A2R6CQ09-F1
#
_entry.id   AF-A0A2R6CQ09-F1
#
_cell.length_a   1.000
_cell.length_b   1.000
_cell.length_c   1.000
_cell.angle_alpha   90.00
_cell.angle_beta   90.00
_cell.angle_gamma   90.00
#
_symmetry.space_group_name_H-M   'P 1'
#
loop_
_entity.id
_entity.type
_entity.pdbx_description
1 polymer ?
#
loop_
_entity_poly.entity_id
_entity_poly.type
_entity_poly.pdbx_seq_one_letter_code
_entity_poly.pdbx_strand_id
1 'polypeptide(L)' 'SRYDTLSARELVDVVADIDMRAGSNAPVDLLATKLLQRSDLRAVVLDGTDPENVADAVEGDHDGTDIVPETE' A
#
# COMPACT_ATOMS: atom_id res chain seq x y z
N SER A 1 -2.45 11.50 6.39
CA SER A 1 -2.92 11.87 5.04
C SER A 1 -3.00 10.60 4.22
N ARG A 2 -4.05 10.44 3.41
CA ARG A 2 -4.22 9.32 2.48
C ARG A 2 -3.64 9.70 1.12
N TYR A 3 -3.13 8.72 0.38
CA TYR A 3 -2.68 8.85 -1.00
C TYR A 3 -3.67 8.12 -1.90
N ASP A 4 -3.93 8.63 -3.11
CA ASP A 4 -4.76 7.90 -4.08
C ASP A 4 -3.93 6.84 -4.83
N THR A 5 -2.66 7.16 -5.13
CA THR A 5 -1.73 6.24 -5.77
C THR A 5 -0.31 6.44 -5.23
N LEU A 6 0.44 5.35 -5.12
CA LEU A 6 1.87 5.32 -4.82
C LEU A 6 2.56 4.30 -5.73
N SER A 7 3.81 4.56 -6.09
CA SER A 7 4.70 3.50 -6.56
C SER A 7 5.09 2.57 -5.41
N ALA A 8 5.50 1.34 -5.74
CA ALA A 8 6.03 0.42 -4.73
C ALA A 8 7.27 0.97 -4.00
N ARG A 9 8.05 1.85 -4.64
CA ARG A 9 9.18 2.53 -4.02
C ARG A 9 8.75 3.63 -3.05
N GLU A 10 7.78 4.45 -3.43
CA GLU A 10 7.24 5.48 -2.52
C GLU A 10 6.59 4.83 -1.28
N LEU A 11 5.94 3.67 -1.45
CA LEU A 11 5.42 2.91 -0.31
C LEU A 11 6.54 2.46 0.64
N VAL A 12 7.70 2.02 0.13
CA VAL A 12 8.88 1.72 0.96
C VAL A 12 9.30 2.92 1.77
N ASP A 13 9.42 4.08 1.13
CA ASP A 13 9.92 5.30 1.77
C ASP A 13 8.96 5.76 2.87
N VAL A 14 7.65 5.68 2.63
CA VAL A 14 6.60 5.96 3.63
C VAL A 14 6.69 5.00 4.82
N VAL A 15 6.75 3.69 4.58
CA VAL A 15 6.79 2.68 5.65
C VAL A 15 8.08 2.81 6.48
N ALA A 16 9.23 3.02 5.83
CA ALA A 16 10.50 3.19 6.54
C ALA A 16 10.50 4.44 7.45
N ASP A 17 9.92 5.55 6.99
CA ASP A 17 9.79 6.77 7.80
C ASP A 17 8.83 6.59 8.99
N ILE A 18 7.80 5.75 8.84
CA ILE A 18 6.86 5.39 9.91
C ILE A 18 7.53 4.48 10.95
N ASP A 19 8.22 3.41 10.53
CA ASP A 19 8.92 2.47 11.42
C ASP A 19 10.01 3.14 12.26
N MET A 20 10.71 4.13 11.69
CA MET A 20 11.71 4.92 12.41
C MET A 20 11.12 5.75 13.57
N ARG A 21 9.81 6.00 13.55
CA ARG A 21 9.06 6.57 14.68
C ARG A 21 8.56 5.42 15.55
N ALA A 22 9.45 4.94 16.43
CA ALA A 22 9.22 3.78 17.29
C ALA A 22 7.81 3.74 17.92
N GLY A 23 7.11 2.61 17.73
CA GLY A 23 5.77 2.37 18.28
C GLY A 23 4.60 2.75 17.37
N SER A 24 4.85 3.11 16.11
CA SER A 24 3.80 3.37 15.14
C SER A 24 3.37 2.08 14.40
N ASN A 25 2.07 1.93 14.16
CA ASN A 25 1.52 0.82 13.38
C ASN A 25 1.46 1.25 11.92
N ALA A 26 2.51 0.98 11.15
CA ALA A 26 2.45 1.15 9.71
C ALA A 26 1.32 0.28 9.12
N PRO A 27 0.59 0.76 8.10
CA PRO A 27 -0.51 0.00 7.51
C PRO A 27 -0.03 -1.28 6.79
N VAL A 28 1.24 -1.33 6.39
CA VAL A 28 1.89 -2.49 5.76
C VAL A 28 3.30 -2.62 6.33
N ASP A 29 3.74 -3.85 6.61
CA ASP A 29 5.10 -4.14 7.09
C ASP A 29 6.17 -3.92 6.02
N LEU A 30 7.39 -3.56 6.44
CA LEU A 30 8.50 -3.29 5.53
C LEU A 30 8.89 -4.50 4.68
N LEU A 31 8.82 -5.73 5.21
CA LEU A 31 9.10 -6.95 4.43
C LEU A 31 8.07 -7.13 3.32
N ALA A 32 6.77 -7.02 3.64
CA ALA A 32 5.69 -7.13 2.67
C ALA A 32 5.82 -6.07 1.57
N THR A 33 6.14 -4.84 1.96
CA THR A 33 6.39 -3.73 1.03
C THR A 33 7.56 -4.02 0.09
N LYS A 34 8.65 -4.61 0.60
CA LYS A 34 9.80 -5.03 -0.22
C LYS A 34 9.51 -6.20 -1.14
N LEU A 35 8.58 -7.10 -0.76
CA LEU A 35 8.12 -8.16 -1.64
C LEU A 35 7.32 -7.56 -2.81
N LEU A 36 6.37 -6.67 -2.53
CA LEU A 36 5.62 -5.94 -3.57
C LEU A 36 6.54 -5.22 -4.55
N GLN A 37 7.55 -4.50 -4.04
CA GLN A 37 8.54 -3.81 -4.87
C GLN A 37 9.32 -4.75 -5.81
N ARG A 38 9.66 -5.97 -5.37
CA ARG A 38 10.45 -6.93 -6.17
C ARG A 38 9.60 -7.74 -7.14
N SER A 39 8.31 -7.87 -6.88
CA SER A 39 7.40 -8.70 -7.66
C SER A 39 6.78 -7.96 -8.85
N ASP A 40 6.96 -6.64 -8.95
CA ASP A 40 6.40 -5.81 -10.02
C ASP A 40 4.86 -5.95 -10.13
N LEU A 41 4.21 -6.17 -8.99
CA LEU A 41 2.77 -6.40 -8.90
C LEU A 41 2.03 -5.10 -8.60
N ARG A 42 0.83 -4.98 -9.17
CA ARG A 42 -0.18 -4.04 -8.67
C ARG A 42 -0.77 -4.56 -7.37
N ALA A 43 -0.99 -3.66 -6.42
CA ALA A 43 -1.67 -3.96 -5.16
C ALA A 43 -2.54 -2.77 -4.74
N VAL A 44 -3.45 -3.00 -3.80
CA VAL A 44 -4.27 -1.92 -3.20
C VAL A 44 -4.19 -2.03 -1.69
N VAL A 45 -3.97 -0.90 -1.01
CA VAL A 45 -4.05 -0.79 0.45
C VAL A 45 -5.43 -0.23 0.83
N LEU A 46 -6.20 -0.99 1.61
CA LEU A 46 -7.61 -0.72 1.93
C LEU A 46 -7.80 -0.56 3.44
N ASP A 47 -8.87 0.12 3.86
CA ASP A 47 -9.40 -0.04 5.22
C ASP A 47 -10.15 -1.37 5.31
N GLY A 48 -9.58 -2.31 6.06
CA GLY A 48 -10.15 -3.65 6.26
C GLY A 48 -11.26 -3.72 7.30
N THR A 49 -11.73 -2.59 7.86
CA THR A 49 -12.84 -2.56 8.83
C THR A 49 -14.16 -2.98 8.18
N ASP A 50 -14.34 -2.67 6.90
CA ASP A 50 -15.46 -3.12 6.08
C ASP A 50 -14.99 -4.13 5.02
N PRO A 51 -15.45 -5.40 5.07
CA PRO A 51 -15.07 -6.40 4.08
C PRO A 51 -15.58 -6.13 2.66
N GLU A 52 -16.65 -5.35 2.48
CA GLU A 52 -17.18 -5.00 1.14
C GLU A 52 -16.12 -4.23 0.33
N ASN A 53 -15.26 -3.46 1.00
CA ASN A 53 -14.14 -2.73 0.37
C ASN A 53 -13.20 -3.66 -0.43
N VAL A 54 -13.14 -4.95 -0.11
CA VAL A 54 -12.32 -5.91 -0.89
C VAL A 54 -12.97 -6.22 -2.23
N ALA A 55 -14.29 -6.38 -2.29
CA ALA A 55 -15.01 -6.63 -3.53
C ALA A 55 -14.94 -5.38 -4.44
N ASP A 56 -15.24 -4.22 -3.86
CA ASP A 56 -15.10 -2.91 -4.50
C ASP A 56 -13.69 -2.69 -5.07
N ALA A 57 -12.65 -3.08 -4.32
CA ALA A 57 -11.27 -2.99 -4.77
C ALA A 57 -10.95 -3.87 -5.98
N VAL A 58 -11.55 -5.07 -6.06
CA VAL A 58 -11.40 -5.96 -7.21
C VAL A 58 -12.10 -5.40 -8.45
N GLU A 59 -13.21 -4.69 -8.27
CA GLU A 59 -13.93 -3.99 -9.34
C GLU A 59 -13.27 -2.66 -9.75
N GLY A 60 -12.31 -2.18 -8.96
CA GLY A 60 -11.60 -0.92 -9.18
C GLY A 60 -12.35 0.32 -8.70
N ASP A 61 -13.41 0.14 -7.90
CA ASP A 61 -14.25 1.21 -7.34
C ASP A 61 -13.95 1.36 -5.84
N HIS A 62 -12.75 1.82 -5.49
CA HIS A 62 -12.31 1.84 -4.10
C HIS A 62 -11.72 3.18 -3.65
N ASP A 63 -11.91 3.47 -2.36
CA ASP A 63 -11.22 4.54 -1.66
C ASP A 63 -9.91 4.04 -0.98
N GLY A 64 -9.27 3.02 -1.53
CA GLY A 64 -7.93 2.56 -1.13
C GLY A 64 -6.78 3.32 -1.81
N THR A 65 -5.53 3.02 -1.44
CA THR A 65 -4.35 3.52 -2.15
C THR A 65 -3.91 2.49 -3.18
N ASP A 66 -3.86 2.87 -4.45
CA ASP A 66 -3.26 2.05 -5.49
C ASP A 66 -1.75 2.01 -5.37
N ILE A 67 -1.18 0.81 -5.37
CA ILE A 67 0.26 0.58 -5.44
C ILE A 67 0.60 0.09 -6.84
N VAL A 68 1.22 0.95 -7.64
CA VAL A 68 1.54 0.66 -9.04
C VAL A 68 3.04 0.36 -9.21
N PRO A 69 3.39 -0.56 -10.12
CA PRO A 69 4.77 -0.74 -10.55
C PRO A 69 5.36 0.56 -11.11
N GLU A 70 6.66 0.76 -10.93
CA GLU A 70 7.37 1.81 -11.67
C GLU A 70 7.36 1.42 -13.15
N THR A 71 6.62 2.15 -13.98
CA THR A 71 6.71 1.95 -15.42
C THR A 71 8.10 2.42 -15.86
N GLU A 72 8.86 1.56 -16.53
CA GLU A 72 10.12 1.96 -17.19
C GLU A 72 9.91 3.12 -18.19
#